data_AF-A0A2V9FZ41-F1
#
_entry.id   AF-A0A2V9FZ41-F1
#
_cell.length_a   1.000
_cell.length_b   1.000
_cell.length_c   1.000
_cell.angle_alpha   90.00
_cell.angle_beta   90.00
_cell.angle_gamma   90.00
#
_symmetry.space_group_name_H-M   'P 1'
#
loop_
_entity.id
_entity.type
_entity.pdbx_description
1 polymer ?
#
loop_
_entity_poly.entity_id
_entity_poly.type
_entity_poly.pdbx_seq_one_letter_code
_entity_poly.pdbx_strand_id
1 'polypeptide(L)'
;ILEGNNGGYANDWLLGDRKTGEIAQLELGLRAHQLWKTKDGVLAGSNWARDPQVLKEDAPQFDPADKESSPNARRARWDELLKENKGKIDVALAQQMLGDHRDTAQHKEEANERTLCGHVDGSSRGVPEWDWQPYYPGGAVQGKVTDATMAGEMHILARMGHPCGGDFLAKP
;
A
#
# COMPACT_ATOMS: atom_id res chain seq x y z
N ILE A 1 -13.37 -0.52 -17.39
CA ILE A 1 -12.86 -1.34 -16.26
C ILE A 1 -13.94 -2.23 -15.68
N LEU A 2 -15.18 -1.77 -15.48
CA LEU A 2 -16.27 -2.64 -15.00
C LEU A 2 -16.84 -3.55 -16.10
N GLU A 3 -16.99 -3.04 -17.32
CA GLU A 3 -17.40 -3.85 -18.46
C GLU A 3 -16.27 -4.81 -18.86
N GLY A 4 -16.62 -6.09 -19.02
CA GLY A 4 -15.65 -7.15 -19.33
C GLY A 4 -14.73 -7.54 -18.18
N ASN A 5 -15.06 -7.18 -16.94
CA ASN A 5 -14.31 -7.61 -15.76
C ASN A 5 -14.32 -9.15 -15.66
N ASN A 6 -13.14 -9.75 -15.77
CA ASN A 6 -12.94 -11.20 -15.65
C ASN A 6 -12.43 -11.61 -14.26
N GLY A 7 -12.30 -10.67 -13.33
CA GLY A 7 -11.74 -10.89 -11.99
C GLY A 7 -10.23 -11.07 -11.96
N GLY A 8 -9.57 -11.02 -13.13
CA GLY A 8 -8.13 -11.05 -13.23
C GLY A 8 -7.52 -9.81 -12.62
N TYR A 9 -6.63 -10.00 -11.64
CA TYR A 9 -5.92 -8.93 -10.96
C TYR A 9 -6.86 -7.93 -10.25
N ALA A 10 -7.76 -8.46 -9.43
CA ALA A 10 -8.55 -7.70 -8.46
C ALA A 10 -7.62 -6.80 -7.61
N ASN A 11 -7.95 -5.51 -7.52
CA ASN A 11 -7.06 -4.49 -6.95
C ASN A 11 -7.83 -3.27 -6.45
N ASP A 12 -7.18 -2.53 -5.56
CA ASP A 12 -7.46 -1.11 -5.36
C ASP A 12 -6.75 -0.27 -6.42
N TRP A 13 -7.53 0.44 -7.23
CA TRP A 13 -7.01 1.44 -8.16
C TRP A 13 -7.13 2.83 -7.53
N LEU A 14 -5.99 3.47 -7.25
CA LEU A 14 -5.94 4.85 -6.79
C LEU A 14 -5.84 5.79 -7.99
N LEU A 15 -6.77 6.75 -8.06
CA LEU A 15 -6.86 7.72 -9.15
C LEU A 15 -6.70 9.13 -8.61
N GLY A 16 -5.98 9.98 -9.33
CA GLY A 16 -5.89 11.41 -9.07
C GLY A 16 -6.12 12.20 -10.36
N ASP A 17 -7.14 13.05 -10.37
CA ASP A 17 -7.41 13.97 -11.48
C ASP A 17 -6.87 15.36 -11.15
N ARG A 18 -5.70 15.69 -11.72
CA ARG A 18 -5.05 17.00 -11.52
C ARG A 18 -5.88 18.19 -12.03
N LYS A 19 -6.82 17.97 -12.96
CA LYS A 19 -7.62 19.07 -13.55
C LYS A 19 -8.75 19.49 -12.61
N THR A 20 -9.29 18.55 -11.84
CA THR A 20 -10.45 18.78 -10.97
C THR A 20 -10.11 18.78 -9.47
N GLY A 21 -8.92 18.26 -9.12
CA GLY A 21 -8.50 18.03 -7.74
C GLY A 21 -9.21 16.86 -7.07
N GLU A 22 -9.97 16.05 -7.84
CA GLU A 22 -10.63 14.86 -7.32
C GLU A 22 -9.65 13.69 -7.24
N ILE A 23 -9.66 12.98 -6.11
CA ILE A 23 -9.02 11.68 -5.95
C ILE A 23 -10.08 10.60 -5.79
N ALA A 24 -9.77 9.38 -6.21
CA ALA A 24 -10.64 8.24 -6.06
C ALA A 24 -9.88 6.96 -5.74
N GLN A 25 -10.58 6.00 -5.13
CA GLN A 25 -10.11 4.63 -4.91
C GLN A 25 -11.22 3.71 -5.39
N LEU A 26 -10.92 2.88 -6.37
CA LEU A 26 -11.80 1.83 -6.85
C LEU A 26 -11.29 0.51 -6.30
N GLU A 27 -11.99 -0.04 -5.30
CA GLU A 27 -11.80 -1.42 -4.87
C GLU A 27 -12.59 -2.32 -5.84
N LEU A 28 -11.88 -3.12 -6.62
CA LEU A 28 -12.45 -3.94 -7.70
C LEU A 28 -12.22 -5.42 -7.43
N GLY A 29 -13.28 -6.13 -7.07
CA GLY A 29 -13.36 -7.59 -7.08
C GLY A 29 -13.85 -8.14 -8.42
N LEU A 30 -14.12 -9.45 -8.48
CA LEU A 30 -14.78 -10.08 -9.62
C LEU A 30 -16.29 -9.79 -9.62
N ARG A 31 -16.92 -9.89 -8.45
CA ARG A 31 -18.39 -9.83 -8.29
C ARG A 31 -18.86 -8.49 -7.77
N ALA A 32 -18.13 -7.90 -6.83
CA ALA A 32 -18.42 -6.63 -6.22
C ALA A 32 -17.32 -5.61 -6.49
N HIS A 33 -17.68 -4.33 -6.37
CA HIS A 33 -16.75 -3.22 -6.46
C HIS A 33 -17.30 -2.03 -5.68
N GLN A 34 -16.40 -1.14 -5.27
CA GLN A 34 -16.77 0.10 -4.59
C GLN A 34 -15.86 1.25 -5.02
N LEU A 35 -16.46 2.41 -5.29
CA LEU A 35 -15.75 3.62 -5.69
C LEU A 35 -15.93 4.70 -4.63
N TRP A 36 -14.84 5.10 -3.98
CA TRP A 36 -14.80 6.30 -3.12
C TRP A 36 -14.17 7.45 -3.87
N LYS A 37 -14.74 8.64 -3.70
CA LYS A 37 -14.24 9.88 -4.31
C LYS A 37 -14.22 10.99 -3.28
N THR A 38 -13.22 11.85 -3.33
CA THR A 38 -13.17 13.09 -2.54
C THR A 38 -12.33 14.13 -3.24
N LYS A 39 -12.54 15.40 -2.90
CA LYS A 39 -11.66 16.53 -3.26
C LYS A 39 -10.83 17.04 -2.09
N ASP A 40 -11.11 16.53 -0.88
CA ASP A 40 -10.40 16.86 0.35
C ASP A 40 -10.21 15.58 1.16
N GLY A 41 -8.98 15.09 1.18
CA GLY A 41 -8.63 13.88 1.92
C GLY A 41 -7.45 13.15 1.32
N VAL A 42 -7.34 11.89 1.70
CA VAL A 42 -6.27 10.96 1.37
C VAL A 42 -6.87 9.59 1.16
N LEU A 43 -6.34 8.85 0.19
CA LEU A 43 -6.72 7.48 -0.11
C LEU A 43 -5.43 6.68 -0.23
N ALA A 44 -5.39 5.52 0.41
CA ALA A 44 -4.22 4.65 0.44
C ALA A 44 -4.64 3.19 0.27
N GLY A 45 -3.68 2.38 -0.12
CA GLY A 45 -3.80 0.93 -0.28
C GLY A 45 -2.50 0.23 0.12
N SER A 46 -2.62 -0.95 0.71
CA SER A 46 -1.51 -1.86 1.03
C SER A 46 -2.01 -3.30 1.11
N ASN A 47 -2.80 -3.70 0.10
CA ASN A 47 -3.31 -5.06 -0.10
C ASN A 47 -4.39 -5.51 0.91
N TRP A 48 -5.25 -4.61 1.37
CA TRP A 48 -6.41 -4.94 2.19
C TRP A 48 -7.71 -4.73 1.40
N ALA A 49 -8.72 -5.57 1.63
CA ALA A 49 -10.10 -5.31 1.20
C ALA A 49 -10.87 -4.63 2.34
N ARG A 50 -11.79 -3.70 2.04
CA ARG A 50 -12.56 -2.99 3.07
C ARG A 50 -14.04 -2.86 2.76
N ASP A 51 -14.45 -2.95 1.51
CA ASP A 51 -15.88 -2.89 1.20
C ASP A 51 -16.59 -4.16 1.71
N PRO A 52 -17.69 -4.05 2.48
CA PRO A 52 -18.38 -5.22 3.01
C PRO A 52 -18.87 -6.20 1.94
N GLN A 53 -19.24 -5.70 0.76
CA GLN A 53 -19.70 -6.56 -0.34
C GLN A 53 -18.51 -7.24 -1.02
N VAL A 54 -17.40 -6.53 -1.27
CA VAL A 54 -16.15 -7.12 -1.79
C VAL A 54 -15.61 -8.19 -0.83
N LEU A 55 -15.56 -7.91 0.48
CA LEU A 55 -15.16 -8.89 1.49
C LEU A 55 -16.04 -10.14 1.44
N LYS A 56 -17.36 -9.97 1.31
CA LYS A 56 -18.30 -11.10 1.30
C LYS A 56 -18.20 -11.91 0.01
N GLU A 57 -18.08 -11.27 -1.14
CA GLU A 57 -18.24 -11.92 -2.45
C GLU A 57 -16.93 -12.34 -3.09
N ASP A 58 -15.84 -11.61 -2.83
CA ASP A 58 -14.57 -11.75 -3.55
C ASP A 58 -13.38 -12.07 -2.63
N ALA A 59 -13.40 -11.66 -1.35
CA ALA A 59 -12.32 -11.91 -0.39
C ALA A 59 -12.77 -12.49 0.97
N PRO A 60 -13.64 -13.53 1.02
CA PRO A 60 -14.23 -13.99 2.28
C PRO A 60 -13.24 -14.67 3.24
N GLN A 61 -12.02 -14.98 2.78
CA GLN A 61 -10.95 -15.54 3.61
C GLN A 61 -10.09 -14.47 4.28
N PHE A 62 -10.20 -13.20 3.86
CA PHE A 62 -9.46 -12.11 4.46
C PHE A 62 -10.15 -11.65 5.75
N ASP A 63 -9.43 -11.70 6.87
CA ASP A 63 -9.90 -11.14 8.14
C ASP A 63 -9.42 -9.68 8.29
N PRO A 64 -10.30 -8.68 8.13
CA PRO A 64 -9.91 -7.28 8.30
C PRO A 64 -9.62 -6.89 9.77
N ALA A 65 -9.94 -7.76 10.74
CA ALA A 65 -9.68 -7.53 12.16
C ALA A 65 -8.35 -8.12 12.64
N ASP A 66 -7.70 -8.98 11.86
CA ASP A 66 -6.40 -9.55 12.19
C ASP A 66 -5.29 -8.48 12.08
N LYS A 67 -4.91 -7.90 13.22
CA LYS A 67 -3.86 -6.87 13.30
C LYS A 67 -2.45 -7.42 13.07
N GLU A 68 -2.27 -8.73 13.15
CA GLU A 68 -0.99 -9.39 12.95
C GLU A 68 -0.70 -9.67 11.46
N SER A 69 -1.72 -9.52 10.59
CA SER A 69 -1.57 -9.68 9.16
C SER A 69 -0.71 -8.55 8.56
N SER A 70 0.13 -8.86 7.57
CA SER A 70 0.98 -7.85 6.91
C SER A 70 0.15 -6.72 6.29
N PRO A 71 -0.93 -6.99 5.53
CA PRO A 71 -1.78 -5.93 4.99
C PRO A 71 -2.43 -5.04 6.06
N ASN A 72 -2.91 -5.61 7.17
CA ASN A 72 -3.61 -4.84 8.20
C ASN A 72 -2.64 -4.03 9.07
N ALA A 73 -1.44 -4.52 9.35
CA ALA A 73 -0.41 -3.73 10.02
C ALA A 73 0.00 -2.51 9.17
N ARG A 74 0.25 -2.72 7.88
CA ARG A 74 0.55 -1.62 6.94
C ARG A 74 -0.61 -0.64 6.79
N ARG A 75 -1.86 -1.12 6.79
CA ARG A 75 -3.06 -0.26 6.82
C ARG A 75 -3.08 0.62 8.05
N ALA A 76 -2.90 0.04 9.24
CA ALA A 76 -2.86 0.79 10.48
C ALA A 76 -1.75 1.85 10.45
N ARG A 77 -0.59 1.52 9.87
CA ARG A 77 0.50 2.48 9.71
C ARG A 77 0.16 3.63 8.76
N TRP A 78 -0.50 3.33 7.64
CA TRP A 78 -1.03 4.39 6.76
C TRP A 78 -2.01 5.30 7.50
N ASP A 79 -2.95 4.74 8.27
CA ASP A 79 -3.93 5.51 9.03
C ASP A 79 -3.26 6.48 10.02
N GLU A 80 -2.20 6.04 10.73
CA GLU A 80 -1.39 6.89 11.61
C GLU A 80 -0.74 8.04 10.84
N LEU A 81 0.07 7.71 9.83
CA LEU A 81 0.86 8.69 9.07
C LEU A 81 -0.03 9.72 8.36
N LEU A 82 -1.10 9.26 7.73
CA LEU A 82 -2.00 10.13 6.98
C LEU A 82 -2.80 11.06 7.89
N LYS A 83 -3.15 10.61 9.09
CA LYS A 83 -3.81 11.45 10.10
C LYS A 83 -2.85 12.50 10.65
N GLU A 84 -1.62 12.12 10.99
CA GLU A 84 -0.59 13.03 11.52
C GLU A 84 -0.17 14.10 10.52
N ASN A 85 -0.17 13.76 9.24
CA ASN A 85 0.35 14.59 8.15
C ASN A 85 -0.74 15.19 7.25
N LYS A 86 -2.01 15.18 7.68
CA LYS A 86 -3.11 15.74 6.88
C LYS A 86 -2.81 17.19 6.47
N GLY A 87 -2.86 17.45 5.16
CA GLY A 87 -2.59 18.77 4.57
C GLY A 87 -1.10 19.16 4.49
N LYS A 88 -0.18 18.26 4.85
CA LYS A 88 1.28 18.51 4.88
C LYS A 88 2.08 17.59 3.95
N ILE A 89 1.43 16.63 3.29
CA ILE A 89 2.09 15.64 2.43
C ILE A 89 2.55 16.33 1.16
N ASP A 90 3.85 16.63 1.10
CA ASP A 90 4.56 17.02 -0.10
C ASP A 90 5.39 15.84 -0.66
N VAL A 91 6.12 16.09 -1.74
CA VAL A 91 6.95 15.08 -2.41
C VAL A 91 8.05 14.53 -1.50
N ALA A 92 8.63 15.36 -0.62
CA ALA A 92 9.72 14.93 0.27
C ALA A 92 9.18 14.03 1.39
N LEU A 93 8.09 14.43 2.02
CA LEU A 93 7.44 13.64 3.07
C LEU A 93 6.89 12.33 2.52
N ALA A 94 6.29 12.33 1.33
CA ALA A 94 5.82 11.10 0.70
C ALA A 94 6.95 10.09 0.43
N GLN A 95 8.15 10.55 0.03
CA GLN A 95 9.32 9.69 -0.12
C GLN A 95 9.73 9.03 1.22
N GLN A 96 9.69 9.80 2.32
CA GLN A 96 9.97 9.27 3.66
C GLN A 96 8.91 8.25 4.10
N MET A 97 7.63 8.56 3.88
CA MET A 97 6.52 7.66 4.23
C MET A 97 6.60 6.32 3.47
N LEU A 98 7.01 6.33 2.20
CA LEU A 98 7.23 5.10 1.42
C LEU A 98 8.39 4.24 1.95
N GLY A 99 9.32 4.83 2.70
CA GLY A 99 10.45 4.18 3.36
C GLY A 99 10.21 3.80 4.82
N ASP A 100 8.97 3.93 5.33
CA ASP A 100 8.65 3.77 6.75
C ASP A 100 8.73 2.30 7.22
N HIS A 101 9.30 2.10 8.42
CA HIS A 101 9.54 0.79 9.04
C HIS A 101 8.87 0.61 10.40
N ARG A 102 7.77 1.32 10.67
CA ARG A 102 7.02 1.14 11.90
C ARG A 102 6.12 -0.09 11.80
N ASP A 103 6.43 -1.13 12.57
CA ASP A 103 5.55 -2.28 12.76
C ASP A 103 4.50 -1.94 13.82
N THR A 104 3.24 -1.79 13.40
CA THR A 104 2.14 -1.42 14.30
C THR A 104 1.63 -2.57 15.14
N ALA A 105 1.92 -3.83 14.79
CA ALA A 105 1.55 -4.99 15.58
C ALA A 105 2.51 -5.18 16.77
N GLN A 106 3.80 -4.97 16.54
CA GLN A 106 4.84 -5.05 17.58
C GLN A 106 5.17 -3.71 18.24
N HIS A 107 4.65 -2.60 17.71
CA HIS A 107 4.94 -1.24 18.14
C HIS A 107 6.45 -0.91 18.15
N LYS A 108 7.18 -1.41 17.15
CA LYS A 108 8.64 -1.29 17.02
C LYS A 108 9.03 -0.67 15.67
N GLU A 109 10.13 0.07 15.65
CA GLU A 109 10.78 0.49 14.41
C GLU A 109 11.74 -0.61 13.96
N GLU A 110 11.38 -1.34 12.91
CA GLU A 110 12.17 -2.47 12.39
C GLU A 110 11.70 -2.83 10.98
N ALA A 111 12.63 -2.82 10.03
CA ALA A 111 12.37 -3.27 8.66
C ALA A 111 11.93 -4.74 8.66
N ASN A 112 10.69 -5.00 8.26
CA ASN A 112 10.12 -6.35 8.18
C ASN A 112 8.91 -6.40 7.22
N GLU A 113 8.21 -7.53 7.15
CA GLU A 113 7.09 -7.77 6.23
C GLU A 113 5.80 -6.99 6.55
N ARG A 114 5.66 -6.44 7.76
CA ARG A 114 4.49 -5.68 8.24
C ARG A 114 4.65 -4.17 8.06
N THR A 115 5.76 -3.73 7.50
CA THR A 115 6.08 -2.30 7.31
C THR A 115 5.75 -1.80 5.91
N LEU A 116 5.56 -0.49 5.76
CA LEU A 116 5.21 0.12 4.46
C LEU A 116 6.32 -0.13 3.42
N CYS A 117 7.57 0.07 3.82
CA CYS A 117 8.72 -0.42 3.06
C CYS A 117 9.00 -1.88 3.45
N GLY A 118 8.22 -2.81 2.90
CA GLY A 118 8.32 -4.22 3.28
C GLY A 118 9.70 -4.84 3.01
N HIS A 119 10.25 -5.53 4.00
CA HIS A 119 11.49 -6.32 3.94
C HIS A 119 11.22 -7.76 4.37
N VAL A 120 10.66 -8.60 3.49
CA VAL A 120 10.36 -10.01 3.83
C VAL A 120 11.64 -10.84 3.85
N ASP A 121 12.63 -10.42 3.08
CA ASP A 121 13.98 -10.98 3.00
C ASP A 121 14.72 -10.96 4.35
N GLY A 122 14.41 -9.99 5.21
CA GLY A 122 14.92 -9.92 6.59
C GLY A 122 14.00 -10.54 7.65
N SER A 123 12.81 -11.02 7.27
CA SER A 123 11.79 -11.45 8.21
C SER A 123 11.81 -12.95 8.48
N SER A 124 11.92 -13.33 9.76
CA SER A 124 11.80 -14.72 10.19
C SER A 124 10.36 -15.27 10.16
N ARG A 125 9.37 -14.45 9.80
CA ARG A 125 7.95 -14.83 9.78
C ARG A 125 7.45 -15.19 8.38
N GLY A 126 7.98 -14.54 7.34
CA GLY A 126 7.40 -14.62 6.00
C GLY A 126 6.05 -13.89 5.92
N VAL A 127 5.29 -14.11 4.85
CA VAL A 127 3.94 -13.55 4.67
C VAL A 127 2.96 -14.69 4.38
N PRO A 128 2.31 -15.25 5.41
CA PRO A 128 1.38 -16.38 5.26
C PRO A 128 0.25 -16.13 4.26
N GLU A 129 -0.23 -14.88 4.16
CA GLU A 129 -1.30 -14.46 3.25
C GLU A 129 -0.95 -14.65 1.78
N TRP A 130 0.34 -14.75 1.46
CA TRP A 130 0.88 -14.94 0.12
C TRP A 130 1.70 -16.23 -0.02
N ASP A 131 1.64 -17.12 0.97
CA ASP A 131 2.46 -18.34 1.06
C ASP A 131 3.98 -18.09 1.01
N TRP A 132 4.41 -16.88 1.40
CA TRP A 132 5.83 -16.52 1.44
C TRP A 132 6.46 -17.05 2.73
N GLN A 133 7.45 -17.92 2.59
CA GLN A 133 8.17 -18.50 3.72
C GLN A 133 9.05 -17.46 4.46
N PRO A 134 9.54 -17.78 5.67
CA PRO A 134 10.58 -16.97 6.31
C PRO A 134 11.74 -16.65 5.37
N TYR A 135 12.22 -15.41 5.41
CA TYR A 135 13.30 -14.88 4.57
C TYR A 135 13.05 -14.99 3.06
N TYR A 136 11.78 -14.99 2.64
CA TYR A 136 11.43 -14.97 1.22
C TYR A 136 12.03 -13.73 0.55
N PRO A 137 12.64 -13.84 -0.65
CA PRO A 137 13.28 -12.73 -1.34
C PRO A 137 12.24 -11.79 -2.00
N GLY A 138 11.41 -11.17 -1.17
CA GLY A 138 10.30 -10.31 -1.56
C GLY A 138 10.16 -9.11 -0.64
N GLY A 139 9.44 -8.10 -1.10
CA GLY A 139 9.28 -6.85 -0.39
C GLY A 139 9.09 -5.66 -1.33
N ALA A 140 9.26 -4.46 -0.79
CA ALA A 140 9.20 -3.24 -1.57
C ALA A 140 10.45 -3.12 -2.46
N VAL A 141 10.29 -3.16 -3.78
CA VAL A 141 11.40 -3.13 -4.75
C VAL A 141 11.57 -1.78 -5.45
N GLN A 142 10.72 -0.80 -5.13
CA GLN A 142 10.78 0.56 -5.66
C GLN A 142 9.83 1.49 -4.89
N GLY A 143 10.15 2.78 -4.89
CA GLY A 143 9.24 3.85 -4.44
C GLY A 143 9.12 4.90 -5.55
N LYS A 144 7.91 5.43 -5.78
CA LYS A 144 7.71 6.54 -6.71
C LYS A 144 6.78 7.58 -6.12
N VAL A 145 7.09 8.84 -6.37
CA VAL A 145 6.30 9.98 -5.91
C VAL A 145 6.16 10.99 -7.04
N THR A 146 4.99 11.61 -7.14
CA THR A 146 4.71 12.75 -8.01
C THR A 146 3.70 13.66 -7.32
N ASP A 147 3.77 14.95 -7.59
CA ASP A 147 2.71 15.90 -7.29
C ASP A 147 1.94 16.31 -8.55
N ALA A 148 1.00 17.25 -8.42
CA ALA A 148 0.17 17.73 -9.51
C ALA A 148 0.95 18.54 -10.57
N THR A 149 2.05 19.19 -10.21
CA THR A 149 2.92 19.92 -11.14
C THR A 149 3.72 18.91 -11.95
N MET A 150 4.45 18.03 -11.27
CA MET A 150 5.26 16.97 -11.86
C MET A 150 4.45 16.07 -12.79
N ALA A 151 3.26 15.64 -12.38
CA ALA A 151 2.38 14.81 -13.21
C ALA A 151 1.95 15.54 -14.50
N GLY A 152 1.87 16.88 -14.47
CA GLY A 152 1.61 17.69 -15.66
C GLY A 152 2.76 17.73 -16.65
N GLU A 153 3.97 17.53 -16.16
CA GLU A 153 5.21 17.51 -16.92
C GLU A 153 5.65 16.07 -17.25
N MET A 154 4.81 15.07 -16.92
CA MET A 154 5.12 13.65 -17.05
C MET A 154 6.38 13.23 -16.28
N HIS A 155 6.60 13.85 -15.12
CA HIS A 155 7.74 13.63 -14.25
C HIS A 155 7.35 12.83 -13.00
N ILE A 156 8.22 11.92 -12.59
CA ILE A 156 8.15 11.20 -11.31
C ILE A 156 9.54 11.20 -10.66
N LEU A 157 9.59 11.23 -9.33
CA LEU A 157 10.78 10.81 -8.59
C LEU A 157 10.66 9.33 -8.29
N ALA A 158 11.71 8.57 -8.59
CA ALA A 158 11.71 7.13 -8.40
C ALA A 158 13.01 6.67 -7.74
N ARG A 159 12.87 5.67 -6.86
CA ARG A 159 13.98 4.89 -6.31
C ARG A 159 13.79 3.44 -6.71
N MET A 160 14.84 2.82 -7.24
CA MET A 160 14.91 1.38 -7.48
C MET A 160 15.51 0.70 -6.25
N GLY A 161 15.00 -0.49 -5.90
CA GLY A 161 15.30 -1.16 -4.63
C GLY A 161 14.39 -0.68 -3.50
N HIS A 162 14.71 -1.07 -2.27
CA HIS A 162 13.91 -0.68 -1.11
C HIS A 162 13.79 0.85 -1.02
N PRO A 163 12.56 1.42 -0.91
CA PRO A 163 12.36 2.87 -0.79
C PRO A 163 13.19 3.53 0.31
N CYS A 164 13.37 2.85 1.46
CA CYS A 164 14.20 3.31 2.57
C CYS A 164 15.69 3.41 2.22
N GLY A 165 16.13 2.71 1.17
CA GLY A 165 17.52 2.61 0.75
C GLY A 165 18.33 1.49 1.35
N GLY A 166 17.68 0.57 2.06
CA GLY A 166 18.30 -0.67 2.52
C GLY A 166 18.74 -1.55 1.35
N ASP A 167 19.84 -2.27 1.56
CA ASP A 167 20.34 -3.24 0.61
C ASP A 167 19.53 -4.53 0.66
N PHE A 168 19.36 -5.17 -0.50
CA PHE A 168 18.95 -6.57 -0.58
C PHE A 168 20.21 -7.43 -0.72
N LEU A 169 20.44 -8.31 0.26
CA LEU A 169 21.60 -9.19 0.29
C LEU A 169 21.20 -10.62 -0.11
N ALA A 170 21.45 -10.99 -1.37
CA ALA A 170 21.12 -12.32 -1.89
C ALA A 170 21.92 -13.47 -1.25
N LYS A 171 23.07 -13.15 -0.64
CA LYS A 171 23.92 -14.05 0.15
C LYS A 171 24.54 -13.25 1.30
N PRO A 172 24.89 -13.88 2.44
CA PRO A 172 25.78 -13.29 3.42
C PRO A 172 27.14 -12.92 2.80
#